data_AF-A0A353QWW5-F1
#
_entry.id   AF-A0A353QWW5-F1
#
_cell.length_a   1.000
_cell.length_b   1.000
_cell.length_c   1.000
_cell.angle_alpha   90.00
_cell.angle_beta   90.00
_cell.angle_gamma   90.00
#
_symmetry.space_group_name_H-M   'P 1'
#
loop_
_entity.id
_entity.type
_entity.pdbx_description
1 polymer ?
#
loop_
_entity_poly.entity_id
_entity_poly.type
_entity_poly.pdbx_seq_one_letter_code
_entity_poly.pdbx_strand_id
1 'polypeptide(L)'
;MISISQKNYVLYEKIKKPVSFGFINGTLVNALSSKALTGGLEYLKQNPVAEVAFLDATTMIAPRTAIDYNQNPVYGTETLFREIAPVVFNPFGPGIIAAIMMNKKGYNGVNAGKDIIISLHEAWKTAGGKNFHPENLSKKEKFKIVKQYVNKILKNTDGVVGNIENNAFVKLKEKDSEILSGRIARIILRNKDEKKDTKLVSKLIKKFTEKYTQKTGADSILTIKIKSGHDFSTDIHTLVEDVISVGKKIFTKTLPDKLESTVDDIVNFSKKKTLWATGLSIAGIIALPAINNTITKLRTGSTGYSAYQDFGKNDQLNNQEKKNKTGLWAAKGIGVAIIGSIMLTTMGAFNKKRGFFQKDGLKNFMDTIELKGKSAHMNLIKLIYGTSLISRVISSRDEQEVKNTTLRDSCGFLNWLVLGGFVSKGIAHLADKKGGSFVNITGSLVDKSKNPIKSAFKTASNWLSNVSQKTHSEMRAMNKTLPSSVGTKNMAIHTSAILGGLVWSMFALGIGMPILNNLMTNKAREKQLKENGRNMNIPNANIHKTSQPTFVSNSSIKNEKSFSDFIKQFQIS
;
A
#
# COMPACT_ATOMS: atom_id res chain seq x y z
N MET A 1 -37.88 -2.97 -12.43
CA MET A 1 -37.68 -2.52 -11.03
C MET A 1 -36.90 -3.59 -10.28
N ILE A 2 -35.72 -3.25 -9.74
CA ILE A 2 -34.79 -4.22 -9.14
C ILE A 2 -35.08 -4.30 -7.64
N SER A 3 -35.62 -5.42 -7.19
CA SER A 3 -35.75 -5.75 -5.77
C SER A 3 -34.37 -6.07 -5.18
N ILE A 4 -33.79 -5.05 -4.56
CA ILE A 4 -32.70 -5.17 -3.60
C ILE A 4 -33.27 -5.94 -2.40
N SER A 5 -32.57 -6.97 -1.92
CA SER A 5 -33.00 -7.79 -0.78
C SER A 5 -33.44 -6.90 0.39
N GLN A 6 -34.63 -7.13 0.94
CA GLN A 6 -35.18 -6.40 2.10
C GLN A 6 -34.21 -6.32 3.28
N LYS A 7 -33.30 -7.29 3.44
CA LYS A 7 -32.23 -7.25 4.46
C LYS A 7 -31.17 -6.17 4.23
N ASN A 8 -30.84 -5.86 2.97
CA ASN A 8 -29.95 -4.74 2.66
C ASN A 8 -30.66 -3.41 2.94
N TYR A 9 -31.97 -3.35 2.70
CA TYR A 9 -32.81 -2.17 2.95
C TYR A 9 -32.79 -1.73 4.43
N VAL A 10 -32.76 -2.67 5.37
CA VAL A 10 -32.73 -2.38 6.82
C VAL A 10 -31.42 -1.73 7.28
N LEU A 11 -30.28 -2.00 6.62
CA LEU A 11 -29.03 -1.29 6.89
C LEU A 11 -29.04 0.13 6.29
N TYR A 12 -29.65 0.29 5.11
CA TYR A 12 -29.72 1.58 4.39
C TYR A 12 -30.81 2.53 4.91
N GLU A 13 -31.88 2.04 5.53
CA GLU A 13 -32.93 2.89 6.12
C GLU A 13 -32.45 3.76 7.29
N LYS A 14 -31.38 3.36 7.99
CA LYS A 14 -30.73 4.19 9.03
C LYS A 14 -29.89 5.33 8.44
N ILE A 15 -29.72 5.40 7.12
CA ILE A 15 -28.89 6.39 6.37
C ILE A 15 -29.78 7.49 5.75
N LYS A 16 -30.99 7.75 6.30
CA LYS A 16 -31.87 8.84 5.81
C LYS A 16 -31.46 10.24 6.27
N LYS A 17 -30.54 10.38 7.24
CA LYS A 17 -30.04 11.69 7.67
C LYS A 17 -28.67 11.98 7.03
N PRO A 18 -28.53 13.06 6.24
CA PRO A 18 -27.24 13.43 5.68
C PRO A 18 -26.28 13.75 6.81
N VAL A 19 -25.15 13.06 6.86
CA VAL A 19 -24.04 13.44 7.74
C VAL A 19 -23.59 14.84 7.30
N SER A 20 -23.58 15.81 8.20
CA SER A 20 -23.19 17.19 7.89
C SER A 20 -21.84 17.51 8.53
N PHE A 21 -20.81 17.73 7.71
CA PHE A 21 -19.72 18.62 8.10
C PHE A 21 -20.16 20.05 7.74
N GLY A 22 -20.23 20.94 8.72
CA GLY A 22 -20.67 22.33 8.55
C GLY A 22 -19.78 23.19 7.66
N PHE A 23 -18.69 22.64 7.12
CA PHE A 23 -17.63 23.36 6.40
C PHE A 23 -17.69 23.17 4.87
N ILE A 24 -18.59 22.32 4.34
CA ILE A 24 -18.64 22.00 2.91
C ILE A 24 -19.82 22.72 2.24
N ASN A 25 -19.56 23.82 1.55
CA ASN A 25 -20.56 24.56 0.77
C ASN A 25 -20.90 23.83 -0.55
N GLY A 26 -21.95 24.27 -1.26
CA GLY A 26 -22.43 23.62 -2.50
C GLY A 26 -21.37 23.50 -3.60
N THR A 27 -20.52 24.51 -3.76
CA THR A 27 -19.42 24.51 -4.73
C THR A 27 -18.36 23.45 -4.39
N LEU A 28 -17.98 23.36 -3.11
CA LEU A 28 -17.03 22.36 -2.64
C LEU A 28 -17.60 20.94 -2.73
N VAL A 29 -18.90 20.75 -2.44
CA VAL A 29 -19.58 19.46 -2.65
C VAL A 29 -19.48 19.02 -4.12
N ASN A 30 -19.74 19.91 -5.07
CA ASN A 30 -19.67 19.59 -6.50
C ASN A 30 -18.25 19.27 -6.97
N ALA A 31 -17.25 20.01 -6.49
CA ALA A 31 -15.84 19.73 -6.79
C ALA A 31 -15.39 18.36 -6.24
N LEU A 32 -15.70 18.08 -4.97
CA LEU A 32 -15.32 16.84 -4.27
C LEU A 32 -16.05 15.61 -4.81
N SER A 33 -17.27 15.77 -5.31
CA SER A 33 -18.05 14.67 -5.91
C SER A 33 -17.85 14.52 -7.43
N SER A 34 -17.00 15.34 -8.05
CA SER A 34 -16.80 15.35 -9.49
C SER A 34 -16.32 13.98 -10.01
N LYS A 35 -16.80 13.60 -11.20
CA LYS A 35 -16.44 12.32 -11.83
C LYS A 35 -14.94 12.23 -12.12
N ALA A 36 -14.29 13.34 -12.44
CA ALA A 36 -12.86 13.39 -12.70
C ALA A 36 -12.05 13.07 -11.44
N LEU A 37 -12.32 13.76 -10.33
CA LEU A 37 -11.62 13.54 -9.06
C LEU A 37 -11.91 12.14 -8.49
N THR A 38 -13.19 11.78 -8.37
CA THR A 38 -13.58 10.47 -7.83
C THR A 38 -13.10 9.33 -8.72
N GLY A 39 -13.08 9.51 -10.05
CA GLY A 39 -12.53 8.55 -10.99
C GLY A 39 -11.01 8.42 -10.89
N GLY A 40 -10.29 9.52 -10.67
CA GLY A 40 -8.85 9.51 -10.41
C GLY A 40 -8.50 8.78 -9.11
N LEU A 41 -9.18 9.11 -8.01
CA LEU A 41 -8.97 8.45 -6.72
C LEU A 41 -9.38 6.97 -6.74
N GLU A 42 -10.43 6.61 -7.48
CA GLU A 42 -10.80 5.22 -7.70
C GLU A 42 -9.74 4.46 -8.51
N TYR A 43 -9.18 5.08 -9.55
CA TYR A 43 -8.09 4.49 -10.31
C TYR A 43 -6.87 4.24 -9.42
N LEU A 44 -6.51 5.19 -8.56
CA LEU A 44 -5.43 5.02 -7.58
C LEU A 44 -5.75 3.84 -6.64
N LYS A 45 -6.93 3.80 -6.01
CA LYS A 45 -7.32 2.68 -5.13
C LYS A 45 -7.32 1.31 -5.84
N GLN A 46 -7.71 1.26 -7.12
CA GLN A 46 -7.67 0.04 -7.94
C GLN A 46 -6.26 -0.35 -8.37
N ASN A 47 -5.29 0.57 -8.26
CA ASN A 47 -3.89 0.35 -8.57
C ASN A 47 -3.05 0.79 -7.36
N PRO A 48 -3.00 -0.02 -6.27
CA PRO A 48 -2.36 0.36 -5.00
C PRO A 48 -0.94 0.90 -5.16
N VAL A 49 -0.23 0.41 -6.19
CA VAL A 49 1.12 0.86 -6.54
C VAL A 49 1.16 2.26 -7.16
N ALA A 50 0.22 2.58 -8.05
CA ALA A 50 0.09 3.94 -8.57
C ALA A 50 -0.39 4.90 -7.49
N GLU A 51 -1.25 4.44 -6.57
CA GLU A 51 -1.65 5.19 -5.38
C GLU A 51 -0.43 5.56 -4.55
N VAL A 52 0.36 4.58 -4.09
CA VAL A 52 1.56 4.82 -3.29
C VAL A 52 2.53 5.78 -3.99
N ALA A 53 2.78 5.56 -5.28
CA ALA A 53 3.68 6.43 -6.03
C ALA A 53 3.16 7.87 -6.16
N PHE A 54 1.86 8.05 -6.40
CA PHE A 54 1.23 9.36 -6.46
C PHE A 54 1.24 10.07 -5.11
N LEU A 55 0.92 9.34 -4.03
CA LEU A 55 0.95 9.84 -2.66
C LEU A 55 2.34 10.34 -2.28
N ASP A 56 3.36 9.52 -2.52
CA ASP A 56 4.73 9.88 -2.20
C ASP A 56 5.17 11.10 -3.02
N ALA A 57 4.94 11.09 -4.34
CA ALA A 57 5.31 12.20 -5.22
C ALA A 57 4.71 13.55 -4.79
N THR A 58 3.41 13.56 -4.47
CA THR A 58 2.64 14.79 -4.23
C THR A 58 2.67 15.27 -2.79
N THR A 59 2.70 14.37 -1.81
CA THR A 59 2.61 14.72 -0.39
C THR A 59 3.96 14.73 0.31
N MET A 60 4.95 13.99 -0.20
CA MET A 60 6.27 13.90 0.42
C MET A 60 7.34 14.52 -0.46
N ILE A 61 7.54 14.04 -1.68
CA ILE A 61 8.69 14.38 -2.53
C ILE A 61 8.67 15.85 -2.92
N ALA A 62 7.63 16.30 -3.62
CA ALA A 62 7.57 17.65 -4.15
C ALA A 62 7.71 18.75 -3.06
N PRO A 63 6.88 18.77 -2.00
CA PRO A 63 6.99 19.81 -0.97
C PRO A 63 8.34 19.76 -0.23
N ARG A 64 8.85 18.56 0.04
CA ARG A 64 10.13 18.40 0.72
C ARG A 64 11.30 18.84 -0.13
N THR A 65 11.34 18.44 -1.40
CA THR A 65 12.37 18.89 -2.35
C THR A 65 12.42 20.40 -2.38
N ALA A 66 11.27 21.09 -2.39
CA ALA A 66 11.24 22.55 -2.36
C ALA A 66 11.85 23.13 -1.06
N ILE A 67 11.51 22.58 0.10
CA ILE A 67 12.07 23.04 1.39
C ILE A 67 13.58 22.74 1.50
N ASP A 68 14.01 21.54 1.12
CA ASP A 68 15.41 21.12 1.12
C ASP A 68 16.24 21.95 0.11
N TYR A 69 15.65 22.33 -1.03
CA TYR A 69 16.27 23.22 -2.02
C TYR A 69 16.50 24.63 -1.47
N ASN A 70 15.54 25.17 -0.70
CA ASN A 70 15.67 26.47 -0.04
C ASN A 70 16.75 26.48 1.04
N GLN A 71 17.05 25.33 1.66
CA GLN A 71 18.17 25.21 2.59
C GLN A 71 19.51 25.15 1.85
N ASN A 72 19.60 24.28 0.84
CA ASN A 72 20.75 24.16 -0.03
C ASN A 72 20.32 23.58 -1.40
N PRO A 73 20.56 24.28 -2.53
CA PRO A 73 20.14 23.81 -3.86
C PRO A 73 20.69 22.42 -4.24
N VAL A 74 21.89 22.07 -3.78
CA VAL A 74 22.47 20.73 -3.97
C VAL A 74 21.69 19.71 -3.16
N TYR A 75 21.34 20.01 -1.92
CA TYR A 75 20.54 19.13 -1.06
C TYR A 75 19.13 18.90 -1.60
N GLY A 76 18.48 19.95 -2.12
CA GLY A 76 17.19 19.81 -2.80
C GLY A 76 17.27 18.91 -4.03
N THR A 77 18.31 19.07 -4.86
CA THR A 77 18.54 18.21 -6.02
C THR A 77 18.81 16.76 -5.61
N GLU A 78 19.70 16.55 -4.64
CA GLU A 78 20.02 15.22 -4.09
C GLU A 78 18.78 14.56 -3.48
N THR A 79 17.92 15.34 -2.83
CA THR A 79 16.64 14.87 -2.28
C THR A 79 15.67 14.45 -3.37
N LEU A 80 15.52 15.23 -4.44
CA LEU A 80 14.65 14.85 -5.56
C LEU A 80 15.04 13.49 -6.13
N PHE A 81 16.33 13.31 -6.46
CA PHE A 81 16.83 12.02 -6.98
C PHE A 81 16.67 10.88 -5.97
N ARG A 82 17.01 11.13 -4.69
CA ARG A 82 16.91 10.15 -3.60
C ARG A 82 15.49 9.65 -3.37
N GLU A 83 14.50 10.51 -3.54
CA GLU A 83 13.12 10.18 -3.21
C GLU A 83 12.32 9.71 -4.44
N ILE A 84 12.61 10.19 -5.65
CA ILE A 84 11.84 9.82 -6.86
C ILE A 84 12.20 8.44 -7.42
N ALA A 85 13.48 8.05 -7.37
CA ALA A 85 13.93 6.79 -7.94
C ALA A 85 13.30 5.56 -7.22
N PRO A 86 13.23 5.52 -5.88
CA PRO A 86 12.51 4.46 -5.17
C PRO A 86 10.99 4.48 -5.41
N VAL A 87 10.36 5.63 -5.68
CA VAL A 87 8.90 5.71 -5.89
C VAL A 87 8.44 4.91 -7.12
N VAL A 88 9.24 4.86 -8.17
CA VAL A 88 8.95 4.05 -9.36
C VAL A 88 9.47 2.62 -9.18
N PHE A 89 10.64 2.45 -8.56
CA PHE A 89 11.26 1.13 -8.52
C PHE A 89 10.66 0.22 -7.44
N ASN A 90 10.31 0.76 -6.26
CA ASN A 90 9.85 -0.03 -5.13
C ASN A 90 8.54 -0.80 -5.40
N PRO A 91 7.49 -0.18 -5.97
CA PRO A 91 6.21 -0.87 -6.08
C PRO A 91 6.05 -1.62 -7.43
N PHE A 92 6.77 -1.20 -8.48
CA PHE A 92 6.71 -1.82 -9.81
C PHE A 92 7.80 -2.86 -10.07
N GLY A 93 9.00 -2.68 -9.50
CA GLY A 93 10.18 -3.52 -9.74
C GLY A 93 9.90 -5.01 -9.59
N PRO A 94 9.36 -5.49 -8.45
CA PRO A 94 9.06 -6.90 -8.27
C PRO A 94 8.07 -7.44 -9.30
N GLY A 95 7.04 -6.66 -9.63
CA GLY A 95 6.02 -7.02 -10.62
C GLY A 95 6.59 -7.17 -12.02
N ILE A 96 7.41 -6.22 -12.46
CA ILE A 96 8.07 -6.24 -13.77
C ILE A 96 9.04 -7.43 -13.87
N ILE A 97 9.89 -7.60 -12.86
CA ILE A 97 10.88 -8.68 -12.81
C ILE A 97 10.18 -10.04 -12.80
N ALA A 98 9.11 -10.19 -12.00
CA ALA A 98 8.27 -11.37 -11.98
C ALA A 98 7.59 -11.64 -13.33
N ALA A 99 7.08 -10.61 -14.01
CA ALA A 99 6.46 -10.75 -15.32
C ALA A 99 7.45 -11.22 -16.39
N ILE A 100 8.68 -10.68 -16.40
CA ILE A 100 9.77 -11.13 -17.28
C ILE A 100 10.09 -12.60 -17.03
N MET A 101 10.21 -13.00 -15.76
CA MET A 101 10.45 -14.39 -15.35
C MET A 101 9.33 -15.33 -15.79
N MET A 102 8.06 -14.93 -15.61
CA MET A 102 6.90 -15.72 -16.05
C MET A 102 6.85 -15.86 -17.57
N ASN A 103 7.20 -14.80 -18.31
CA ASN A 103 7.26 -14.85 -19.77
C ASN A 103 8.33 -15.83 -20.25
N LYS A 104 9.56 -15.79 -19.68
CA LYS A 104 10.62 -16.76 -19.99
C LYS A 104 10.24 -18.21 -19.72
N LYS A 105 9.33 -18.46 -18.76
CA LYS A 105 8.78 -19.78 -18.44
C LYS A 105 7.59 -20.20 -19.31
N GLY A 106 7.10 -19.35 -20.22
CA GLY A 106 5.93 -19.62 -21.05
C GLY A 106 4.59 -19.29 -20.39
N TYR A 107 4.58 -18.67 -19.20
CA TYR A 107 3.39 -18.32 -18.43
C TYR A 107 3.04 -16.82 -18.53
N ASN A 108 3.24 -16.22 -19.71
CA ASN A 108 3.15 -14.77 -19.93
C ASN A 108 1.85 -14.16 -19.37
N GLY A 109 1.97 -13.25 -18.41
CA GLY A 109 0.87 -12.48 -17.83
C GLY A 109 -0.08 -13.29 -16.94
N VAL A 110 0.38 -14.41 -16.39
CA VAL A 110 -0.18 -15.06 -15.20
C VAL A 110 0.53 -14.49 -13.98
N ASN A 111 -0.20 -13.80 -13.10
CA ASN A 111 0.39 -13.14 -11.93
C ASN A 111 -0.23 -13.59 -10.59
N ALA A 112 -1.19 -14.51 -10.64
CA ALA A 112 -1.84 -15.07 -9.48
C ALA A 112 -0.83 -15.74 -8.52
N GLY A 113 -1.07 -15.60 -7.22
CA GLY A 113 -0.31 -16.29 -6.18
C GLY A 113 -0.66 -17.78 -6.08
N LYS A 114 0.14 -18.54 -5.31
CA LYS A 114 -0.02 -19.99 -5.14
C LYS A 114 -1.45 -20.41 -4.75
N ASP A 115 -2.01 -19.82 -3.69
CA ASP A 115 -3.31 -20.24 -3.17
C ASP A 115 -4.45 -19.94 -4.14
N ILE A 116 -4.31 -18.85 -4.91
CA ILE A 116 -5.24 -18.49 -5.99
C ILE A 116 -5.17 -19.56 -7.08
N ILE A 117 -3.97 -19.90 -7.57
CA ILE A 117 -3.79 -20.90 -8.63
C ILE A 117 -4.37 -22.26 -8.21
N ILE A 118 -4.06 -22.72 -6.99
CA ILE A 118 -4.57 -24.00 -6.47
C ILE A 118 -6.10 -23.98 -6.37
N SER A 119 -6.69 -22.91 -5.83
CA SER A 119 -8.14 -22.77 -5.71
C SER A 119 -8.83 -22.67 -7.06
N LEU A 120 -8.25 -21.94 -8.01
CA LEU A 120 -8.77 -21.86 -9.38
C LEU A 120 -8.66 -23.21 -10.10
N HIS A 121 -7.59 -23.97 -9.87
CA HIS A 121 -7.44 -25.31 -10.44
C HIS A 121 -8.52 -26.26 -9.91
N GLU A 122 -8.82 -26.20 -8.61
CA GLU A 122 -9.91 -26.98 -8.02
C GLU A 122 -11.28 -26.60 -8.61
N ALA A 123 -11.55 -25.31 -8.81
CA ALA A 123 -12.75 -24.86 -9.52
C ALA A 123 -12.81 -25.36 -10.97
N TRP A 124 -11.67 -25.45 -11.66
CA TRP A 124 -11.59 -25.94 -13.03
C TRP A 124 -11.88 -27.44 -13.14
N LYS A 125 -11.26 -28.25 -12.25
CA LYS A 125 -11.50 -29.69 -12.17
C LYS A 125 -12.98 -29.99 -11.89
N THR A 126 -13.55 -29.33 -10.90
CA THR A 126 -14.97 -29.51 -10.52
C THR A 126 -15.95 -29.04 -11.60
N ALA A 127 -15.54 -28.12 -12.49
CA ALA A 127 -16.33 -27.67 -13.64
C ALA A 127 -16.22 -28.59 -14.87
N GLY A 128 -15.55 -29.74 -14.76
CA GLY A 128 -15.37 -30.66 -15.89
C GLY A 128 -14.24 -30.27 -16.84
N GLY A 129 -13.26 -29.48 -16.37
CA GLY A 129 -12.14 -29.00 -17.17
C GLY A 129 -11.31 -30.08 -17.87
N LYS A 130 -11.28 -31.30 -17.32
CA LYS A 130 -10.66 -32.48 -17.98
C LYS A 130 -11.22 -32.77 -19.38
N ASN A 131 -12.46 -32.38 -19.63
CA ASN A 131 -13.16 -32.63 -20.89
C ASN A 131 -13.07 -31.44 -21.85
N PHE A 132 -12.17 -30.46 -21.63
CA PHE A 132 -12.14 -29.23 -22.43
C PHE A 132 -11.45 -29.38 -23.80
N HIS A 133 -10.47 -30.27 -23.90
CA HIS A 133 -9.59 -30.44 -25.07
C HIS A 133 -9.98 -31.48 -26.15
N PRO A 134 -10.99 -32.35 -26.01
CA PRO A 134 -11.39 -33.22 -27.11
C PRO A 134 -11.66 -32.44 -28.41
N GLU A 135 -11.18 -32.96 -29.54
CA GLU A 135 -11.23 -32.28 -30.85
C GLU A 135 -12.67 -31.98 -31.29
N ASN A 136 -13.61 -32.89 -30.98
CA ASN A 136 -15.02 -32.77 -31.34
C ASN A 136 -15.86 -31.92 -30.37
N LEU A 137 -15.26 -31.33 -29.33
CA LEU A 137 -16.02 -30.59 -28.33
C LEU A 137 -16.54 -29.25 -28.90
N SER A 138 -17.87 -29.08 -28.89
CA SER A 138 -18.50 -27.91 -29.48
C SER A 138 -18.16 -26.62 -28.73
N LYS A 139 -18.25 -25.47 -29.43
CA LYS A 139 -18.08 -24.14 -28.79
C LYS A 139 -19.05 -23.93 -27.63
N LYS A 140 -20.26 -24.51 -27.70
CA LYS A 140 -21.30 -24.42 -26.66
C LYS A 140 -20.90 -25.20 -25.41
N GLU A 141 -20.30 -26.37 -25.56
CA GLU A 141 -19.80 -27.18 -24.44
C GLU A 141 -18.56 -26.55 -23.80
N LYS A 142 -17.60 -26.06 -24.60
CA LYS A 142 -16.47 -25.26 -24.09
C LYS A 142 -16.97 -24.07 -23.27
N PHE A 143 -17.98 -23.35 -23.77
CA PHE A 143 -18.61 -22.26 -23.03
C PHE A 143 -19.26 -22.72 -21.73
N LYS A 144 -19.94 -23.87 -21.71
CA LYS A 144 -20.57 -24.44 -20.52
C LYS A 144 -19.53 -24.74 -19.42
N ILE A 145 -18.42 -25.39 -19.78
CA ILE A 145 -17.32 -25.72 -18.85
C ILE A 145 -16.74 -24.44 -18.24
N VAL A 146 -16.35 -23.47 -19.08
CA VAL A 146 -15.77 -22.21 -18.58
C VAL A 146 -16.78 -21.42 -17.76
N LYS A 147 -18.06 -21.40 -18.14
CA LYS A 147 -19.12 -20.76 -17.35
C LYS A 147 -19.26 -21.43 -15.97
N GLN A 148 -19.23 -22.76 -15.90
CA GLN A 148 -19.30 -23.49 -14.63
C GLN A 148 -18.08 -23.21 -13.74
N TYR A 149 -16.89 -23.17 -14.33
CA TYR A 149 -15.65 -22.78 -13.65
C TYR A 149 -15.80 -21.41 -12.97
N VAL A 150 -16.20 -20.38 -13.72
CA VAL A 150 -16.40 -19.03 -13.16
C VAL A 150 -17.54 -19.01 -12.13
N ASN A 151 -18.63 -19.72 -12.39
CA ASN A 151 -19.78 -19.76 -11.49
C ASN A 151 -19.41 -20.40 -10.14
N LYS A 152 -18.58 -21.45 -10.14
CA LYS A 152 -18.07 -22.07 -8.91
C LYS A 152 -17.29 -21.06 -8.08
N ILE A 153 -16.44 -20.26 -8.70
CA ILE A 153 -15.66 -19.22 -7.99
C ILE A 153 -16.59 -18.18 -7.37
N LEU A 154 -17.51 -17.62 -8.17
CA LEU A 154 -18.42 -16.56 -7.70
C LEU A 154 -19.37 -17.04 -6.58
N LYS A 155 -19.82 -18.31 -6.62
CA LYS A 155 -20.65 -18.90 -5.56
C LYS A 155 -19.92 -19.12 -4.23
N ASN A 156 -18.60 -19.34 -4.31
CA ASN A 156 -17.74 -19.54 -3.13
C ASN A 156 -17.02 -18.25 -2.71
N THR A 157 -17.55 -17.09 -3.13
CA THR A 157 -17.04 -15.77 -2.78
C THR A 157 -17.97 -15.10 -1.77
N ASP A 158 -17.45 -14.79 -0.59
CA ASP A 158 -18.09 -13.99 0.45
C ASP A 158 -17.58 -12.54 0.37
N GLY A 159 -18.46 -11.57 0.13
CA GLY A 159 -18.11 -10.15 0.24
C GLY A 159 -18.47 -9.58 1.61
N VAL A 160 -17.84 -8.48 2.02
CA VAL A 160 -18.15 -7.79 3.29
C VAL A 160 -18.76 -6.41 3.04
N VAL A 161 -19.91 -6.12 3.65
CA VAL A 161 -20.59 -4.81 3.58
C VAL A 161 -21.06 -4.36 4.96
N GLY A 162 -20.37 -3.39 5.56
CA GLY A 162 -20.65 -2.94 6.94
C GLY A 162 -19.83 -3.70 7.98
N ASN A 163 -20.42 -4.02 9.14
CA ASN A 163 -19.71 -4.65 10.26
C ASN A 163 -19.96 -6.17 10.35
N ILE A 164 -18.90 -6.98 10.30
CA ILE A 164 -18.96 -8.43 10.39
C ILE A 164 -19.61 -8.92 11.69
N GLU A 165 -19.43 -8.23 12.81
CA GLU A 165 -20.12 -8.57 14.07
C GLU A 165 -21.65 -8.49 13.95
N ASN A 166 -22.16 -7.77 12.93
CA ASN A 166 -23.58 -7.66 12.59
C ASN A 166 -23.97 -8.53 11.37
N ASN A 167 -23.21 -9.60 11.08
CA ASN A 167 -23.45 -10.53 9.96
C ASN A 167 -23.40 -9.86 8.57
N ALA A 168 -22.41 -8.98 8.35
CA ALA A 168 -22.20 -8.20 7.13
C ALA A 168 -21.72 -8.98 5.89
N PHE A 169 -21.77 -10.31 5.89
CA PHE A 169 -21.36 -11.10 4.74
C PHE A 169 -22.46 -11.10 3.67
N VAL A 170 -22.07 -10.78 2.45
CA VAL A 170 -22.94 -10.76 1.27
C VAL A 170 -22.46 -11.76 0.23
N LYS A 171 -23.40 -12.43 -0.42
CA LYS A 171 -23.14 -13.33 -1.54
C LYS A 171 -23.86 -12.84 -2.79
N LEU A 172 -23.29 -13.18 -3.94
CA LEU A 172 -23.97 -12.98 -5.20
C LEU A 172 -25.15 -13.96 -5.31
N LYS A 173 -26.33 -13.46 -5.69
CA LYS A 173 -27.51 -14.31 -5.92
C LYS A 173 -27.23 -15.31 -7.06
N GLU A 174 -27.76 -16.52 -6.95
CA GLU A 174 -27.61 -17.62 -7.93
C GLU A 174 -27.77 -17.14 -9.38
N LYS A 175 -28.92 -16.51 -9.68
CA LYS A 175 -29.25 -15.98 -11.02
C LYS A 175 -28.25 -14.95 -11.52
N ASP A 176 -27.78 -14.06 -10.64
CA ASP A 176 -26.80 -13.04 -11.02
C ASP A 176 -25.41 -13.66 -11.26
N SER A 177 -25.04 -14.69 -10.49
CA SER A 177 -23.81 -15.47 -10.69
C SER A 177 -23.79 -16.17 -12.05
N GLU A 178 -24.91 -16.75 -12.48
CA GLU A 178 -25.01 -17.36 -13.81
C GLU A 178 -24.89 -16.35 -14.96
N ILE A 179 -25.47 -15.16 -14.82
CA ILE A 179 -25.38 -14.11 -15.84
C ILE A 179 -23.94 -13.58 -15.92
N LEU A 180 -23.33 -13.30 -14.76
CA LEU A 180 -21.99 -12.73 -14.67
C LEU A 180 -20.91 -13.72 -15.11
N SER A 181 -21.02 -15.00 -14.72
CA SER A 181 -20.12 -16.06 -15.19
C SER A 181 -20.12 -16.20 -16.71
N GLY A 182 -21.29 -16.11 -17.36
CA GLY A 182 -21.40 -16.15 -18.81
C GLY A 182 -20.74 -14.97 -19.54
N ARG A 183 -20.48 -13.84 -18.87
CA ARG A 183 -19.69 -12.74 -19.44
C ARG A 183 -18.20 -13.01 -19.38
N ILE A 184 -17.71 -13.47 -18.24
CA ILE A 184 -16.29 -13.82 -18.07
C ILE A 184 -15.90 -15.00 -18.95
N ALA A 185 -16.76 -16.02 -19.05
CA ALA A 185 -16.52 -17.17 -19.92
C ALA A 185 -16.33 -16.77 -21.40
N ARG A 186 -17.09 -15.78 -21.88
CA ARG A 186 -16.90 -15.21 -23.24
C ARG A 186 -15.56 -14.50 -23.39
N ILE A 187 -15.04 -13.88 -22.33
CA ILE A 187 -13.73 -13.21 -22.37
C ILE A 187 -12.61 -14.25 -22.41
N ILE A 188 -12.71 -15.28 -21.58
CA ILE A 188 -11.74 -16.38 -21.53
C ILE A 188 -11.63 -17.07 -22.90
N LEU A 189 -12.77 -17.38 -23.53
CA LEU A 189 -12.81 -18.10 -24.81
C LEU A 189 -12.55 -17.23 -26.06
N ARG A 190 -12.24 -15.94 -25.88
CA ARG A 190 -12.05 -15.01 -26.99
C ARG A 190 -10.66 -15.19 -27.63
N ASN A 191 -10.62 -15.62 -28.89
CA ASN A 191 -9.41 -15.66 -29.73
C ASN A 191 -9.29 -14.37 -30.58
N LYS A 192 -8.59 -13.33 -30.11
CA LYS A 192 -8.19 -12.15 -30.92
C LYS A 192 -6.87 -11.54 -30.39
N ASP A 193 -6.11 -10.89 -31.28
CA ASP A 193 -4.76 -10.31 -31.07
C ASP A 193 -4.61 -9.32 -29.89
N GLU A 194 -3.45 -9.42 -29.21
CA GLU A 194 -3.23 -9.02 -27.82
C GLU A 194 -3.33 -7.50 -27.51
N LYS A 195 -2.93 -6.60 -28.43
CA LYS A 195 -2.85 -5.15 -28.10
C LYS A 195 -4.21 -4.43 -28.07
N LYS A 196 -5.10 -4.68 -29.04
CA LYS A 196 -6.48 -4.16 -29.04
C LYS A 196 -7.36 -4.92 -28.03
N ASP A 197 -7.04 -6.18 -27.74
CA ASP A 197 -7.77 -7.00 -26.77
C ASP A 197 -7.52 -6.52 -25.32
N THR A 198 -6.31 -6.08 -24.97
CA THR A 198 -5.99 -5.66 -23.58
C THR A 198 -6.84 -4.49 -23.08
N LYS A 199 -6.99 -3.42 -23.89
CA LYS A 199 -7.84 -2.27 -23.52
C LYS A 199 -9.32 -2.67 -23.40
N LEU A 200 -9.77 -3.57 -24.27
CA LEU A 200 -11.15 -4.05 -24.28
C LEU A 200 -11.42 -4.96 -23.08
N VAL A 201 -10.51 -5.89 -22.77
CA VAL A 201 -10.59 -6.77 -21.60
C VAL A 201 -10.62 -5.92 -20.32
N SER A 202 -9.73 -4.95 -20.17
CA SER A 202 -9.76 -4.02 -19.03
C SER A 202 -11.11 -3.30 -18.88
N LYS A 203 -11.68 -2.78 -19.99
CA LYS A 203 -13.04 -2.18 -19.97
C LYS A 203 -14.12 -3.19 -19.57
N LEU A 204 -14.01 -4.44 -19.99
CA LEU A 204 -14.96 -5.49 -19.64
C LEU A 204 -14.84 -5.92 -18.18
N ILE A 205 -13.62 -5.99 -17.64
CA ILE A 205 -13.36 -6.24 -16.22
C ILE A 205 -13.97 -5.11 -15.39
N LYS A 206 -13.71 -3.85 -15.74
CA LYS A 206 -14.33 -2.70 -15.07
C LYS A 206 -15.85 -2.77 -15.07
N LYS A 207 -16.47 -3.06 -16.22
CA LYS A 207 -17.94 -3.25 -16.32
C LYS A 207 -18.45 -4.45 -15.52
N PHE A 208 -17.64 -5.48 -15.36
CA PHE A 208 -17.98 -6.63 -14.52
C PHE A 208 -17.94 -6.23 -13.04
N THR A 209 -16.83 -5.64 -12.59
CA THR A 209 -16.64 -5.11 -11.24
C THR A 209 -17.80 -4.21 -10.84
N GLU A 210 -18.11 -3.19 -11.65
CA GLU A 210 -19.22 -2.28 -11.39
C GLU A 210 -20.57 -3.00 -11.22
N LYS A 211 -20.83 -4.05 -12.01
CA LYS A 211 -22.08 -4.80 -11.93
C LYS A 211 -22.10 -5.78 -10.77
N TYR A 212 -20.98 -6.41 -10.44
CA TYR A 212 -20.84 -7.22 -9.25
C TYR A 212 -21.11 -6.38 -8.01
N THR A 213 -20.41 -5.25 -7.86
CA THR A 213 -20.57 -4.33 -6.73
C THR A 213 -21.99 -3.76 -6.64
N GLN A 214 -22.65 -3.46 -7.77
CA GLN A 214 -24.06 -3.04 -7.75
C GLN A 214 -25.01 -4.12 -7.23
N LYS A 215 -24.66 -5.41 -7.40
CA LYS A 215 -25.50 -6.53 -7.00
C LYS A 215 -25.24 -6.97 -5.56
N THR A 216 -23.99 -6.89 -5.11
CA THR A 216 -23.55 -7.40 -3.80
C THR A 216 -23.37 -6.26 -2.78
N GLY A 217 -23.01 -5.06 -3.25
CA GLY A 217 -22.53 -3.96 -2.40
C GLY A 217 -21.06 -4.11 -1.97
N ALA A 218 -20.38 -5.18 -2.38
CA ALA A 218 -19.00 -5.51 -1.99
C ALA A 218 -18.05 -5.41 -3.19
N ASP A 219 -16.86 -4.87 -2.95
CA ASP A 219 -15.78 -4.68 -3.93
C ASP A 219 -14.42 -4.92 -3.27
N SER A 220 -14.18 -4.24 -2.16
CA SER A 220 -12.87 -4.10 -1.50
C SER A 220 -12.38 -5.35 -0.78
N ILE A 221 -13.31 -6.15 -0.25
CA ILE A 221 -13.00 -7.30 0.62
C ILE A 221 -13.87 -8.48 0.19
N LEU A 222 -13.24 -9.40 -0.53
CA LEU A 222 -13.82 -10.69 -0.90
C LEU A 222 -12.97 -11.80 -0.30
N THR A 223 -13.61 -12.79 0.30
CA THR A 223 -12.98 -14.04 0.76
C THR A 223 -13.48 -15.18 -0.11
N ILE A 224 -12.55 -15.94 -0.68
CA ILE A 224 -12.83 -17.04 -1.60
C ILE A 224 -12.49 -18.36 -0.90
N LYS A 225 -13.45 -19.29 -0.85
CA LYS A 225 -13.36 -20.56 -0.12
C LYS A 225 -13.70 -21.75 -1.03
N ILE A 226 -12.77 -22.10 -1.92
CA ILE A 226 -12.99 -23.17 -2.91
C ILE A 226 -12.35 -24.48 -2.44
N LYS A 227 -11.12 -24.42 -1.93
CA LYS A 227 -10.35 -25.57 -1.46
C LYS A 227 -9.90 -25.31 -0.02
N SER A 228 -10.23 -26.24 0.88
CA SER A 228 -9.82 -26.18 2.28
C SER A 228 -8.31 -26.00 2.42
N GLY A 229 -7.89 -25.10 3.30
CA GLY A 229 -6.48 -24.77 3.53
C GLY A 229 -5.86 -23.81 2.51
N HIS A 230 -6.61 -23.38 1.48
CA HIS A 230 -6.15 -22.46 0.43
C HIS A 230 -7.11 -21.28 0.23
N ASP A 231 -7.83 -20.90 1.29
CA ASP A 231 -8.67 -19.72 1.29
C ASP A 231 -7.81 -18.46 1.06
N PHE A 232 -8.32 -17.54 0.25
CA PHE A 232 -7.63 -16.28 -0.02
C PHE A 232 -8.61 -15.11 -0.01
N SER A 233 -8.08 -13.90 0.21
CA SER A 233 -8.86 -12.67 0.16
C SER A 233 -8.25 -11.68 -0.84
N THR A 234 -9.12 -11.00 -1.57
CA THR A 234 -8.74 -10.05 -2.64
C THR A 234 -9.91 -9.09 -2.94
N ASP A 235 -9.70 -8.13 -3.82
CA ASP A 235 -10.76 -7.30 -4.40
C ASP A 235 -11.34 -7.94 -5.68
N ILE A 236 -12.52 -7.50 -6.11
CA ILE A 236 -13.18 -8.09 -7.29
C ILE A 236 -12.41 -7.88 -8.60
N HIS A 237 -11.69 -6.76 -8.75
CA HIS A 237 -10.95 -6.47 -9.97
C HIS A 237 -9.79 -7.47 -10.12
N THR A 238 -9.00 -7.63 -9.07
CA THR A 238 -7.91 -8.60 -9.01
C THR A 238 -8.41 -10.02 -9.17
N LEU A 239 -9.49 -10.41 -8.47
CA LEU A 239 -10.10 -11.73 -8.62
C LEU A 239 -10.43 -12.04 -10.08
N VAL A 240 -11.09 -11.10 -10.77
CA VAL A 240 -11.54 -11.29 -12.15
C VAL A 240 -10.35 -11.33 -13.12
N GLU A 241 -9.32 -10.51 -12.90
CA GLU A 241 -8.08 -10.57 -13.68
C GLU A 241 -7.38 -11.93 -13.56
N ASP A 242 -7.30 -12.49 -12.36
CA ASP A 242 -6.67 -13.79 -12.12
C ASP A 242 -7.50 -14.93 -12.73
N VAL A 243 -8.82 -14.91 -12.56
CA VAL A 243 -9.74 -15.88 -13.18
C VAL A 243 -9.62 -15.87 -14.70
N ILE A 244 -9.57 -14.68 -15.32
CA ILE A 244 -9.41 -14.56 -16.78
C ILE A 244 -8.02 -15.03 -17.21
N SER A 245 -6.97 -14.57 -16.54
CA SER A 245 -5.59 -14.84 -16.95
C SER A 245 -5.25 -16.32 -16.82
N VAL A 246 -5.53 -16.94 -15.67
CA VAL A 246 -5.28 -18.37 -15.44
C VAL A 246 -6.19 -19.22 -16.33
N GLY A 247 -7.49 -18.90 -16.39
CA GLY A 247 -8.44 -19.61 -17.24
C GLY A 247 -8.02 -19.61 -18.71
N LYS A 248 -7.75 -18.43 -19.29
CA LYS A 248 -7.43 -18.27 -20.72
C LYS A 248 -6.03 -18.75 -21.10
N LYS A 249 -5.04 -18.58 -20.21
CA LYS A 249 -3.63 -18.78 -20.57
C LYS A 249 -3.09 -20.13 -20.14
N ILE A 250 -3.65 -20.73 -19.10
CA ILE A 250 -3.26 -22.05 -18.59
C ILE A 250 -4.36 -23.06 -18.93
N PHE A 251 -5.53 -22.92 -18.30
CA PHE A 251 -6.53 -24.00 -18.32
C PHE A 251 -7.10 -24.32 -19.69
N THR A 252 -7.33 -23.32 -20.54
CA THR A 252 -7.85 -23.56 -21.90
C THR A 252 -6.77 -23.90 -22.94
N LYS A 253 -5.48 -23.82 -22.57
CA LYS A 253 -4.35 -24.03 -23.49
C LYS A 253 -3.53 -25.28 -23.18
N THR A 254 -3.58 -25.77 -21.94
CA THR A 254 -2.82 -26.93 -21.48
C THR A 254 -3.67 -28.19 -21.54
N LEU A 255 -3.15 -29.23 -22.20
CA LEU A 255 -3.82 -30.53 -22.29
C LEU A 255 -4.05 -31.15 -20.89
N PRO A 256 -5.15 -31.92 -20.69
CA PRO A 256 -5.54 -32.42 -19.37
C PRO A 256 -4.46 -33.27 -18.66
N ASP A 257 -3.71 -34.08 -19.40
CA ASP A 257 -2.62 -34.93 -18.92
C ASP A 257 -1.41 -34.13 -18.42
N LYS A 258 -1.21 -32.91 -18.95
CA LYS A 258 -0.11 -32.00 -18.58
C LYS A 258 -0.54 -30.90 -17.62
N LEU A 259 -1.84 -30.80 -17.32
CA LEU A 259 -2.38 -29.68 -16.56
C LEU A 259 -1.90 -29.70 -15.09
N GLU A 260 -1.91 -30.86 -14.44
CA GLU A 260 -1.47 -30.97 -13.04
C GLU A 260 0.01 -30.59 -12.90
N SER A 261 0.89 -31.13 -13.75
CA SER A 261 2.32 -30.83 -13.74
C SER A 261 2.62 -29.36 -14.08
N THR A 262 1.84 -28.76 -14.98
CA THR A 262 1.94 -27.32 -15.29
C THR A 262 1.53 -26.47 -14.09
N VAL A 263 0.43 -26.82 -13.42
CA VAL A 263 -0.03 -26.11 -12.22
C VAL A 263 1.01 -26.21 -11.11
N ASP A 264 1.58 -27.39 -10.88
CA ASP A 264 2.64 -27.62 -9.89
C ASP A 264 3.92 -26.83 -10.21
N ASP A 265 4.34 -26.77 -11.48
CA ASP A 265 5.49 -25.95 -11.88
C ASP A 265 5.22 -24.46 -11.60
N ILE A 266 4.04 -23.93 -11.94
CA ILE A 266 3.70 -22.53 -11.65
C ILE A 266 3.67 -22.27 -10.14
N VAL A 267 3.08 -23.16 -9.34
CA VAL A 267 3.02 -23.04 -7.88
C VAL A 267 4.42 -23.04 -7.27
N ASN A 268 5.28 -23.97 -7.68
CA ASN A 268 6.67 -24.05 -7.23
C ASN A 268 7.48 -22.84 -7.69
N PHE A 269 7.21 -22.36 -8.90
CA PHE A 269 7.85 -21.18 -9.46
C PHE A 269 7.40 -19.90 -8.77
N SER A 270 6.18 -19.80 -8.25
CA SER A 270 5.68 -18.60 -7.53
C SER A 270 6.63 -18.16 -6.40
N LYS A 271 7.14 -19.13 -5.63
CA LYS A 271 8.10 -18.88 -4.55
C LYS A 271 9.46 -18.41 -5.07
N LYS A 272 10.00 -19.11 -6.08
CA LYS A 272 11.28 -18.76 -6.71
C LYS A 272 11.22 -17.37 -7.36
N LYS A 273 10.15 -17.10 -8.10
CA LYS A 273 9.84 -15.82 -8.73
C LYS A 273 9.78 -14.71 -7.69
N THR A 274 9.06 -14.92 -6.58
CA THR A 274 9.01 -13.95 -5.48
C THR A 274 10.40 -13.64 -4.93
N LEU A 275 11.20 -14.68 -4.63
CA LEU A 275 12.54 -14.51 -4.07
C LEU A 275 13.44 -13.70 -5.00
N TRP A 276 13.52 -14.07 -6.28
CA TRP A 276 14.33 -13.35 -7.27
C TRP A 276 13.82 -11.94 -7.52
N ALA A 277 12.51 -11.76 -7.67
CA ALA A 277 11.91 -10.45 -7.90
C ALA A 277 12.17 -9.50 -6.73
N THR A 278 12.04 -10.00 -5.50
CA THR A 278 12.32 -9.23 -4.28
C THR A 278 13.82 -8.93 -4.16
N GLY A 279 14.67 -9.95 -4.31
CA GLY A 279 16.12 -9.81 -4.17
C GLY A 279 16.74 -8.83 -5.17
N LEU A 280 16.36 -8.95 -6.45
CA LEU A 280 16.80 -8.01 -7.50
C LEU A 280 16.26 -6.60 -7.28
N SER A 281 15.04 -6.46 -6.75
CA SER A 281 14.49 -5.15 -6.40
C SER A 281 15.26 -4.51 -5.24
N ILE A 282 15.55 -5.28 -4.19
CA ILE A 282 16.36 -4.81 -3.05
C ILE A 282 17.76 -4.40 -3.51
N ALA A 283 18.42 -5.20 -4.35
CA ALA A 283 19.74 -4.89 -4.87
C ALA A 283 19.75 -3.57 -5.65
N GLY A 284 18.77 -3.37 -6.55
CA GLY A 284 18.63 -2.12 -7.31
C GLY A 284 18.45 -0.90 -6.40
N ILE A 285 17.69 -1.04 -5.32
CA ILE A 285 17.41 0.06 -4.38
C ILE A 285 18.62 0.41 -3.52
N ILE A 286 19.33 -0.60 -3.01
CA ILE A 286 20.53 -0.38 -2.19
C ILE A 286 21.61 0.36 -2.99
N ALA A 287 21.63 0.22 -4.31
CA ALA A 287 22.55 0.97 -5.17
C ALA A 287 22.20 2.47 -5.29
N LEU A 288 20.93 2.86 -5.14
CA LEU A 288 20.47 4.23 -5.42
C LEU A 288 21.16 5.30 -4.54
N PRO A 289 21.30 5.15 -3.21
CA PRO A 289 22.00 6.14 -2.40
C PRO A 289 23.48 6.31 -2.80
N ALA A 290 24.16 5.21 -3.14
CA ALA A 290 25.56 5.24 -3.57
C ALA A 290 25.72 5.99 -4.91
N ILE A 291 24.81 5.74 -5.87
CA ILE A 291 24.76 6.45 -7.14
C ILE A 291 24.53 7.95 -6.90
N ASN A 292 23.55 8.29 -6.05
CA ASN A 292 23.21 9.67 -5.74
C ASN A 292 24.38 10.43 -5.11
N ASN A 293 25.03 9.83 -4.10
CA ASN A 293 26.22 10.41 -3.46
C ASN A 293 27.38 10.58 -4.45
N THR A 294 27.55 9.64 -5.38
CA THR A 294 28.58 9.71 -6.42
C THR A 294 28.30 10.84 -7.40
N ILE A 295 27.05 11.01 -7.84
CA ILE A 295 26.63 12.11 -8.70
C ILE A 295 26.86 13.45 -8.00
N THR A 296 26.49 13.57 -6.73
CA THR A 296 26.77 14.78 -5.93
C THR A 296 28.27 15.07 -5.90
N LYS A 297 29.11 14.08 -5.58
CA LYS A 297 30.57 14.24 -5.54
C LYS A 297 31.13 14.68 -6.89
N LEU A 298 30.70 14.07 -7.99
CA LEU A 298 31.15 14.43 -9.34
C LEU A 298 30.74 15.85 -9.72
N ARG A 299 29.55 16.30 -9.28
CA ARG A 299 29.05 17.65 -9.58
C ARG A 299 29.68 18.74 -8.73
N THR A 300 30.01 18.46 -7.47
CA THR A 300 30.37 19.50 -6.49
C THR A 300 31.78 19.37 -5.92
N GLY A 301 32.47 18.25 -6.17
CA GLY A 301 33.77 17.94 -5.57
C GLY A 301 33.72 17.53 -4.09
N SER A 302 32.62 17.79 -3.38
CA SER A 302 32.53 17.60 -1.93
C SER A 302 31.83 16.29 -1.56
N THR A 303 32.30 15.65 -0.49
CA THR A 303 31.77 14.39 0.06
C THR A 303 31.04 14.56 1.38
N GLY A 304 30.87 15.79 1.88
CA GLY A 304 30.17 16.08 3.14
C GLY A 304 28.66 15.95 3.02
N TYR A 305 27.95 16.07 4.14
CA TYR A 305 26.48 16.09 4.13
C TYR A 305 25.95 17.35 3.44
N SER A 306 25.16 17.15 2.37
CA SER A 306 24.71 18.25 1.51
C SER A 306 23.70 19.20 2.16
N ALA A 307 23.05 18.78 3.25
CA ALA A 307 22.13 19.64 4.00
C ALA A 307 22.83 20.77 4.76
N TYR A 308 24.16 20.73 4.93
CA TYR A 308 24.88 21.84 5.53
C TYR A 308 24.81 23.08 4.64
N GLN A 309 24.53 24.24 5.26
CA GLN A 309 24.48 25.52 4.54
C GLN A 309 25.84 25.92 3.96
N ASP A 310 26.93 25.44 4.58
CA ASP A 310 28.31 25.65 4.13
C ASP A 310 28.88 24.50 3.28
N PHE A 311 28.01 23.62 2.77
CA PHE A 311 28.43 22.50 1.90
C PHE A 311 29.29 22.97 0.72
N GLY A 312 30.41 22.27 0.49
CA GLY A 312 31.37 22.60 -0.58
C GLY A 312 32.28 23.80 -0.30
N LYS A 313 32.06 24.56 0.80
CA LYS A 313 32.89 25.73 1.14
C LYS A 313 34.00 25.42 2.15
N ASN A 314 33.91 24.30 2.88
CA ASN A 314 34.80 23.96 4.01
C ASN A 314 35.22 22.47 4.03
N ASP A 315 35.91 21.97 2.99
CA ASP A 315 36.28 20.55 2.89
C ASP A 315 37.23 20.04 4.01
N GLN A 316 37.89 20.94 4.76
CA GLN A 316 38.76 20.55 5.87
C GLN A 316 38.02 20.05 7.12
N LEU A 317 36.80 20.53 7.40
CA LEU A 317 35.98 20.03 8.53
C LEU A 317 35.45 18.60 8.25
N ASN A 318 35.08 18.33 7.00
CA ASN A 318 34.65 17.00 6.54
C ASN A 318 35.75 15.93 6.68
N ASN A 319 37.03 16.33 6.72
CA ASN A 319 38.16 15.41 6.90
C ASN A 319 38.45 15.05 8.37
N GLN A 320 38.00 15.85 9.35
CA GLN A 320 38.10 15.49 10.77
C GLN A 320 37.00 14.50 11.20
N GLU A 321 35.78 14.60 10.66
CA GLU A 321 34.71 13.60 10.88
C GLU A 321 35.09 12.18 10.40
N LYS A 322 35.98 12.06 9.41
CA LYS A 322 36.54 10.76 8.98
C LYS A 322 37.31 10.01 10.08
N LYS A 323 37.69 10.66 11.19
CA LYS A 323 38.45 10.02 12.28
C LYS A 323 37.58 9.21 13.25
N ASN A 324 36.28 9.51 13.41
CA ASN A 324 35.39 8.77 14.33
C ASN A 324 34.57 7.69 13.60
N LYS A 325 35.25 6.78 12.90
CA LYS A 325 34.59 5.71 12.11
C LYS A 325 33.74 4.78 12.98
N THR A 326 34.16 4.50 14.21
CA THR A 326 33.44 3.61 15.14
C THR A 326 32.11 4.20 15.58
N GLY A 327 32.07 5.50 15.95
CA GLY A 327 30.84 6.19 16.32
C GLY A 327 29.83 6.26 15.16
N LEU A 328 30.31 6.51 13.94
CA LEU A 328 29.47 6.53 12.74
C LEU A 328 28.82 5.16 12.46
N TRP A 329 29.59 4.08 12.50
CA TRP A 329 29.05 2.72 12.28
C TRP A 329 28.08 2.30 13.38
N ALA A 330 28.35 2.68 14.64
CA ALA A 330 27.42 2.45 15.75
C ALA A 330 26.09 3.18 15.53
N ALA A 331 26.13 4.47 15.17
CA ALA A 331 24.94 5.25 14.85
C ALA A 331 24.16 4.64 13.67
N LYS A 332 24.85 4.20 12.61
CA LYS A 332 24.23 3.49 11.48
C LYS A 332 23.55 2.21 11.94
N GLY A 333 24.22 1.40 12.76
CA GLY A 333 23.65 0.18 13.34
C GLY A 333 22.37 0.44 14.11
N ILE A 334 22.34 1.49 14.94
CA ILE A 334 21.14 1.92 15.66
C ILE A 334 20.04 2.33 14.68
N GLY A 335 20.34 3.15 13.67
CA GLY A 335 19.35 3.57 12.68
C GLY A 335 18.76 2.41 11.87
N VAL A 336 19.60 1.46 11.47
CA VAL A 336 19.16 0.22 10.81
C VAL A 336 18.26 -0.61 11.73
N ALA A 337 18.62 -0.74 13.01
CA ALA A 337 17.81 -1.47 13.98
C ALA A 337 16.42 -0.81 14.17
N ILE A 338 16.36 0.52 14.24
CA ILE A 338 15.09 1.26 14.36
C ILE A 338 14.19 1.00 13.16
N ILE A 339 14.67 1.28 11.94
CA ILE A 339 13.86 1.14 10.72
C ILE A 339 13.51 -0.34 10.46
N GLY A 340 14.48 -1.23 10.65
CA GLY A 340 14.29 -2.67 10.53
C GLY A 340 13.25 -3.19 11.51
N SER A 341 13.22 -2.70 12.76
CA SER A 341 12.22 -3.09 13.75
C SER A 341 10.81 -2.64 13.34
N ILE A 342 10.65 -1.42 12.83
CA ILE A 342 9.36 -0.90 12.33
C ILE A 342 8.88 -1.76 11.16
N MET A 343 9.77 -2.02 10.20
CA MET A 343 9.49 -2.86 9.03
C MET A 343 9.03 -4.26 9.43
N LEU A 344 9.83 -4.96 10.23
CA LEU A 344 9.56 -6.33 10.67
C LEU A 344 8.29 -6.41 11.53
N THR A 345 8.07 -5.46 12.44
CA THR A 345 6.87 -5.41 13.30
C THR A 345 5.61 -5.21 12.48
N THR A 346 5.62 -4.28 11.52
CA THR A 346 4.44 -3.99 10.67
C THR A 346 4.14 -5.08 9.65
N MET A 347 5.08 -6.00 9.42
CA MET A 347 4.90 -7.24 8.65
C MET A 347 4.51 -8.43 9.53
N GLY A 348 4.41 -8.27 10.85
CA GLY A 348 4.05 -9.34 11.78
C GLY A 348 5.17 -10.33 12.09
N ALA A 349 6.43 -9.98 11.79
CA ALA A 349 7.58 -10.86 11.98
C ALA A 349 7.85 -11.21 13.46
N PHE A 350 7.34 -10.44 14.42
CA PHE A 350 7.49 -10.74 15.85
C PHE A 350 6.28 -11.48 16.45
N ASN A 351 5.32 -11.92 15.63
CA ASN A 351 4.13 -12.63 16.12
C ASN A 351 4.50 -13.97 16.78
N LYS A 352 4.03 -14.23 18.02
CA LYS A 352 4.31 -15.48 18.74
C LYS A 352 3.87 -16.77 18.04
N LYS A 353 2.89 -16.73 17.13
CA LYS A 353 2.38 -17.94 16.45
C LYS A 353 2.99 -18.20 15.08
N ARG A 354 3.48 -17.16 14.39
CA ARG A 354 3.93 -17.23 12.99
C ARG A 354 5.13 -16.33 12.66
N GLY A 355 5.76 -15.76 13.68
CA GLY A 355 6.86 -14.82 13.54
C GLY A 355 8.12 -15.45 12.99
N PHE A 356 9.03 -14.60 12.52
CA PHE A 356 10.31 -14.93 11.93
C PHE A 356 11.21 -15.77 12.83
N PHE A 357 11.13 -15.55 14.15
CA PHE A 357 11.94 -16.26 15.16
C PHE A 357 11.35 -17.62 15.59
N GLN A 358 10.29 -18.09 14.93
CA GLN A 358 9.71 -19.41 15.17
C GLN A 358 10.38 -20.48 14.29
N LYS A 359 10.17 -21.76 14.62
CA LYS A 359 10.75 -22.91 13.88
C LYS A 359 10.52 -22.86 12.36
N ASP A 360 9.33 -22.42 11.93
CA ASP A 360 8.96 -22.21 10.52
C ASP A 360 8.94 -20.72 10.11
N GLY A 361 9.58 -19.85 10.89
CA GLY A 361 9.44 -18.40 10.79
C GLY A 361 9.91 -17.84 9.44
N LEU A 362 11.02 -18.35 8.90
CA LEU A 362 11.51 -17.96 7.58
C LEU A 362 10.52 -18.32 6.46
N LYS A 363 9.93 -19.52 6.54
CA LYS A 363 8.92 -19.98 5.57
C LYS A 363 7.66 -19.12 5.66
N ASN A 364 7.17 -18.84 6.87
CA ASN A 364 6.02 -17.97 7.11
C ASN A 364 6.27 -16.55 6.61
N PHE A 365 7.49 -16.04 6.78
CA PHE A 365 7.89 -14.74 6.26
C PHE A 365 7.90 -14.73 4.73
N MET A 366 8.45 -15.76 4.09
CA MET A 366 8.43 -15.91 2.63
C MET A 366 7.00 -15.97 2.07
N ASP A 367 6.09 -16.68 2.74
CA ASP A 367 4.68 -16.73 2.35
C ASP A 367 3.98 -15.36 2.56
N THR A 368 4.47 -14.55 3.49
CA THR A 368 3.98 -13.18 3.75
C THR A 368 4.41 -12.18 2.68
N ILE A 369 5.58 -12.39 2.06
CA ILE A 369 6.10 -11.56 0.97
C ILE A 369 5.85 -12.14 -0.43
N GLU A 370 5.12 -13.25 -0.54
CA GLU A 370 4.75 -13.85 -1.82
C GLU A 370 4.08 -12.82 -2.74
N LEU A 371 4.56 -12.71 -3.98
CA LEU A 371 3.98 -11.83 -4.97
C LEU A 371 2.67 -12.42 -5.51
N LYS A 372 1.54 -11.90 -5.03
CA LYS A 372 0.18 -12.40 -5.33
C LYS A 372 -0.54 -11.67 -6.47
N GLY A 373 0.18 -10.90 -7.29
CA GLY A 373 -0.41 -10.14 -8.39
C GLY A 373 0.64 -9.47 -9.29
N LYS A 374 0.17 -8.58 -10.17
CA LYS A 374 1.01 -7.83 -11.14
C LYS A 374 2.01 -6.89 -10.48
N SER A 375 1.80 -6.56 -9.21
CA SER A 375 2.56 -5.57 -8.47
C SER A 375 2.79 -6.03 -7.04
N ALA A 376 3.72 -5.40 -6.34
CA ALA A 376 3.96 -5.71 -4.94
C ALA A 376 2.70 -5.44 -4.10
N HIS A 377 2.33 -6.37 -3.22
CA HIS A 377 1.33 -6.15 -2.18
C HIS A 377 1.98 -5.45 -0.99
N MET A 378 1.14 -4.99 -0.04
CA MET A 378 1.57 -4.13 1.05
C MET A 378 2.77 -4.65 1.87
N ASN A 379 2.85 -5.95 2.16
CA ASN A 379 3.98 -6.50 2.92
C ASN A 379 5.29 -6.53 2.12
N LEU A 380 5.22 -6.81 0.82
CA LEU A 380 6.38 -6.71 -0.05
C LEU A 380 6.81 -5.26 -0.25
N ILE A 381 5.87 -4.31 -0.37
CA ILE A 381 6.18 -2.88 -0.42
C ILE A 381 6.86 -2.44 0.90
N LYS A 382 6.35 -2.84 2.06
CA LYS A 382 6.97 -2.57 3.38
C LYS A 382 8.42 -3.03 3.43
N LEU A 383 8.68 -4.26 2.98
CA LEU A 383 10.04 -4.81 2.96
C LEU A 383 10.96 -3.98 2.07
N ILE A 384 10.54 -3.72 0.83
CA ILE A 384 11.35 -3.05 -0.18
C ILE A 384 11.58 -1.58 0.18
N TYR A 385 10.52 -0.88 0.60
CA TYR A 385 10.59 0.50 1.04
C TYR A 385 11.42 0.63 2.33
N GLY A 386 11.17 -0.20 3.35
CA GLY A 386 11.99 -0.23 4.57
C GLY A 386 13.47 -0.51 4.28
N THR A 387 13.77 -1.40 3.32
CA THR A 387 15.14 -1.63 2.85
C THR A 387 15.74 -0.40 2.16
N SER A 388 14.93 0.36 1.39
CA SER A 388 15.37 1.65 0.84
C SER A 388 15.79 2.63 1.93
N LEU A 389 15.01 2.74 3.00
CA LEU A 389 15.34 3.63 4.12
C LEU A 389 16.60 3.18 4.87
N ILE A 390 16.73 1.86 5.12
CA ILE A 390 17.95 1.26 5.69
C ILE A 390 19.18 1.60 4.82
N SER A 391 19.05 1.49 3.50
CA SER A 391 20.16 1.80 2.58
C SER A 391 20.60 3.26 2.69
N ARG A 392 19.67 4.21 2.90
CA ARG A 392 20.00 5.63 3.10
C ARG A 392 20.76 5.86 4.41
N VAL A 393 20.38 5.17 5.48
CA VAL A 393 21.12 5.20 6.76
C VAL A 393 22.54 4.67 6.57
N ILE A 394 22.69 3.51 5.92
CA ILE A 394 24.00 2.90 5.67
C ILE A 394 24.89 3.82 4.80
N SER A 395 24.31 4.53 3.84
CA SER A 395 25.02 5.46 2.95
C SER A 395 25.22 6.87 3.50
N SER A 396 24.78 7.15 4.72
CA SER A 396 25.00 8.46 5.37
C SER A 396 26.50 8.73 5.56
N ARG A 397 26.90 10.00 5.41
CA ARG A 397 28.29 10.45 5.35
C ARG A 397 28.86 10.75 6.73
N ASP A 398 28.02 11.25 7.64
CA ASP A 398 28.38 11.60 9.03
C ASP A 398 27.28 11.19 10.02
N GLU A 399 27.55 11.36 11.33
CA GLU A 399 26.64 10.95 12.41
C GLU A 399 25.36 11.79 12.43
N GLN A 400 25.44 13.07 12.03
CA GLN A 400 24.29 13.96 12.00
C GLN A 400 23.34 13.58 10.85
N GLU A 401 23.87 13.23 9.69
CA GLU A 401 23.11 12.70 8.56
C GLU A 401 22.43 11.38 8.95
N VAL A 402 23.10 10.51 9.71
CA VAL A 402 22.48 9.28 10.24
C VAL A 402 21.30 9.61 11.16
N LYS A 403 21.47 10.53 12.11
CA LYS A 403 20.41 10.93 13.05
C LYS A 403 19.21 11.54 12.32
N ASN A 404 19.46 12.49 11.42
CA ASN A 404 18.42 13.14 10.63
C ASN A 404 17.71 12.15 9.71
N THR A 405 18.47 11.32 8.98
CA THR A 405 17.92 10.29 8.08
C THR A 405 17.09 9.28 8.85
N THR A 406 17.58 8.80 9.99
CA THR A 406 16.87 7.83 10.83
C THR A 406 15.57 8.40 11.37
N LEU A 407 15.60 9.58 11.99
CA LEU A 407 14.39 10.21 12.53
C LEU A 407 13.36 10.44 11.43
N ARG A 408 13.79 11.11 10.36
CA ARG A 408 12.97 11.43 9.20
C ARG A 408 12.34 10.21 8.57
N ASP A 409 13.15 9.20 8.25
CA ASP A 409 12.69 8.03 7.51
C ASP A 409 11.84 7.12 8.41
N SER A 410 12.12 7.03 9.71
CA SER A 410 11.28 6.31 10.65
C SER A 410 9.90 6.98 10.83
N CYS A 411 9.87 8.29 11.02
CA CYS A 411 8.63 9.06 11.12
C CYS A 411 7.85 9.02 9.79
N GLY A 412 8.54 9.15 8.66
CA GLY A 412 7.98 9.00 7.31
C GLY A 412 7.32 7.65 7.13
N PHE A 413 8.03 6.58 7.45
CA PHE A 413 7.54 5.22 7.30
C PHE A 413 6.34 4.93 8.22
N LEU A 414 6.39 5.36 9.48
CA LEU A 414 5.27 5.23 10.41
C LEU A 414 4.05 6.05 9.96
N ASN A 415 4.25 7.28 9.45
CA ASN A 415 3.15 8.08 8.97
C ASN A 415 2.50 7.47 7.72
N TRP A 416 3.30 6.98 6.78
CA TRP A 416 2.83 6.28 5.59
C TRP A 416 2.04 5.01 5.95
N LEU A 417 2.56 4.20 6.89
CA LEU A 417 1.95 2.93 7.28
C LEU A 417 0.72 3.06 8.18
N VAL A 418 0.69 4.06 9.05
CA VAL A 418 -0.26 4.13 10.17
C VAL A 418 -1.07 5.41 10.09
N LEU A 419 -0.42 6.58 10.09
CA LEU A 419 -1.09 7.84 10.41
C LEU A 419 -1.93 8.41 9.26
N GLY A 420 -1.50 8.31 7.99
CA GLY A 420 -2.31 8.76 6.85
C GLY A 420 -3.59 7.93 6.67
N GLY A 421 -3.46 6.61 6.82
CA GLY A 421 -4.60 5.69 6.89
C GLY A 421 -5.49 5.96 8.11
N PHE A 422 -4.88 6.33 9.25
CA PHE A 422 -5.61 6.64 10.47
C PHE A 422 -6.43 7.92 10.35
N VAL A 423 -5.88 9.00 9.80
CA VAL A 423 -6.63 10.25 9.61
C VAL A 423 -7.76 10.05 8.62
N SER A 424 -7.50 9.40 7.49
CA SER A 424 -8.55 9.17 6.48
C SER A 424 -9.67 8.28 7.01
N LYS A 425 -9.34 7.14 7.63
CA LYS A 425 -10.34 6.27 8.29
C LYS A 425 -11.01 6.99 9.45
N GLY A 426 -10.33 7.89 10.14
CA GLY A 426 -10.84 8.63 11.29
C GLY A 426 -11.90 9.63 10.86
N ILE A 427 -11.63 10.41 9.82
CA ILE A 427 -12.62 11.32 9.22
C ILE A 427 -13.83 10.53 8.69
N ALA A 428 -13.60 9.41 8.01
CA ALA A 428 -14.67 8.54 7.51
C ALA A 428 -15.51 7.92 8.64
N HIS A 429 -14.87 7.48 9.72
CA HIS A 429 -15.53 6.87 10.87
C HIS A 429 -16.24 7.91 11.76
N LEU A 430 -15.71 9.12 11.89
CA LEU A 430 -16.42 10.24 12.53
C LEU A 430 -17.71 10.58 11.77
N ALA A 431 -17.67 10.48 10.44
CA ALA A 431 -18.82 10.63 9.58
C ALA A 431 -19.79 9.43 9.65
N ASP A 432 -19.31 8.23 9.97
CA ASP A 432 -20.08 6.98 10.02
C ASP A 432 -19.69 6.12 11.24
N LYS A 433 -20.02 6.63 12.43
CA LYS A 433 -19.60 6.04 13.72
C LYS A 433 -20.08 4.60 13.91
N LYS A 434 -21.21 4.24 13.30
CA LYS A 434 -21.81 2.90 13.41
C LYS A 434 -21.32 1.92 12.34
N GLY A 435 -20.57 2.41 11.34
CA GLY A 435 -20.18 1.65 10.16
C GLY A 435 -21.35 1.34 9.22
N GLY A 436 -21.04 1.03 7.96
CA GLY A 436 -22.02 0.66 6.94
C GLY A 436 -22.19 1.67 5.80
N SER A 437 -21.92 2.95 6.04
CA SER A 437 -22.06 4.03 5.04
C SER A 437 -20.74 4.37 4.34
N PHE A 438 -19.66 4.58 5.10
CA PHE A 438 -18.34 4.98 4.57
C PHE A 438 -17.23 3.97 4.90
N VAL A 439 -17.45 3.13 5.91
CA VAL A 439 -16.47 2.12 6.34
C VAL A 439 -17.10 0.73 6.46
N ASN A 440 -16.31 -0.29 6.15
CA ASN A 440 -16.56 -1.69 6.46
C ASN A 440 -15.68 -2.08 7.67
N ILE A 441 -16.23 -2.87 8.60
CA ILE A 441 -15.57 -3.30 9.83
C ILE A 441 -15.46 -4.82 9.82
N THR A 442 -14.24 -5.36 9.82
CA THR A 442 -13.98 -6.80 9.64
C THR A 442 -13.65 -7.55 10.92
N GLY A 443 -13.81 -6.91 12.08
CA GLY A 443 -13.52 -7.53 13.36
C GLY A 443 -13.69 -6.54 14.51
N SER A 444 -13.45 -7.03 15.72
CA SER A 444 -13.63 -6.22 16.92
C SER A 444 -12.66 -5.04 16.94
N LEU A 445 -13.19 -3.87 17.28
CA LEU A 445 -12.41 -2.62 17.31
C LEU A 445 -11.79 -2.37 18.69
N VAL A 446 -12.43 -2.83 19.75
CA VAL A 446 -12.05 -2.52 21.14
C VAL A 446 -11.32 -3.70 21.77
N ASP A 447 -10.14 -3.44 22.32
CA ASP A 447 -9.43 -4.42 23.14
C ASP A 447 -9.82 -4.28 24.61
N LYS A 448 -10.41 -5.34 25.19
CA LYS A 448 -10.87 -5.37 26.59
C LYS A 448 -9.74 -5.66 27.60
N SER A 449 -8.48 -5.37 27.27
CA SER A 449 -7.35 -5.60 28.18
C SER A 449 -7.40 -4.68 29.39
N LYS A 450 -6.95 -5.19 30.54
CA LYS A 450 -6.93 -4.45 31.82
C LYS A 450 -5.84 -3.34 31.88
N ASN A 451 -4.84 -3.36 30.99
CA ASN A 451 -3.82 -2.31 30.94
C ASN A 451 -4.27 -1.18 29.99
N PRO A 452 -4.44 0.07 30.48
CA PRO A 452 -5.06 1.16 29.70
C PRO A 452 -4.22 1.59 28.49
N ILE A 453 -2.89 1.64 28.64
CA ILE A 453 -1.98 2.03 27.55
C ILE A 453 -1.95 0.93 26.49
N LYS A 454 -1.80 -0.33 26.92
CA LYS A 454 -1.81 -1.48 26.00
C LYS A 454 -3.14 -1.64 25.28
N SER A 455 -4.25 -1.45 25.99
CA SER A 455 -5.60 -1.45 25.43
C SER A 455 -5.78 -0.33 24.40
N ALA A 456 -5.31 0.89 24.69
CA ALA A 456 -5.38 2.01 23.74
C ALA A 456 -4.61 1.73 22.45
N PHE A 457 -3.36 1.26 22.53
CA PHE A 457 -2.55 0.90 21.35
C PHE A 457 -3.16 -0.26 20.56
N LYS A 458 -3.62 -1.30 21.25
CA LYS A 458 -4.22 -2.46 20.60
C LYS A 458 -5.58 -2.14 19.98
N THR A 459 -6.37 -1.28 20.61
CA THR A 459 -7.60 -0.72 20.05
C THR A 459 -7.30 0.11 18.79
N ALA A 460 -6.29 0.98 18.81
CA ALA A 460 -5.87 1.72 17.63
C ALA A 460 -5.38 0.81 16.48
N SER A 461 -4.61 -0.22 16.80
CA SER A 461 -4.12 -1.23 15.85
C SER A 461 -5.25 -2.07 15.26
N ASN A 462 -6.15 -2.57 16.11
CA ASN A 462 -7.35 -3.30 15.71
C ASN A 462 -8.22 -2.44 14.80
N TRP A 463 -8.43 -1.17 15.16
CA TRP A 463 -9.19 -0.25 14.35
C TRP A 463 -8.52 0.02 13.00
N LEU A 464 -7.20 0.24 12.97
CA LEU A 464 -6.48 0.42 11.72
C LEU A 464 -6.55 -0.82 10.81
N SER A 465 -6.52 -2.02 11.40
CA SER A 465 -6.52 -3.29 10.66
C SER A 465 -7.93 -3.73 10.22
N ASN A 466 -8.93 -3.46 11.06
CA ASN A 466 -10.30 -3.97 10.87
C ASN A 466 -11.23 -2.95 10.24
N VAL A 467 -10.88 -1.67 10.19
CA VAL A 467 -11.66 -0.66 9.47
C VAL A 467 -11.10 -0.49 8.06
N SER A 468 -11.92 -0.74 7.06
CA SER A 468 -11.61 -0.42 5.67
C SER A 468 -12.57 0.65 5.16
N GLN A 469 -12.06 1.68 4.51
CA GLN A 469 -12.93 2.61 3.81
C GLN A 469 -13.56 1.94 2.60
N LYS A 470 -14.82 2.25 2.34
CA LYS A 470 -15.47 1.81 1.10
C LYS A 470 -14.73 2.33 -0.13
N THR A 471 -14.86 1.62 -1.25
CA THR A 471 -14.39 2.12 -2.55
C THR A 471 -15.38 3.13 -3.13
N HIS A 472 -14.93 3.93 -4.10
CA HIS A 472 -15.83 4.80 -4.85
C HIS A 472 -16.92 3.99 -5.59
N SER A 473 -16.64 2.75 -5.98
CA SER A 473 -17.61 1.87 -6.63
C SER A 473 -18.70 1.41 -5.64
N GLU A 474 -18.32 1.05 -4.41
CA GLU A 474 -19.24 0.72 -3.31
C GLU A 474 -20.08 1.94 -2.93
N MET A 475 -19.47 3.13 -2.84
CA MET A 475 -20.18 4.39 -2.62
C MET A 475 -21.20 4.70 -3.72
N ARG A 476 -20.85 4.51 -5.00
CA ARG A 476 -21.79 4.72 -6.11
C ARG A 476 -22.92 3.68 -6.09
N ALA A 477 -22.63 2.43 -5.74
CA ALA A 477 -23.65 1.39 -5.63
C ALA A 477 -24.66 1.72 -4.52
N MET A 478 -24.19 2.18 -3.36
CA MET A 478 -25.04 2.70 -2.29
C MET A 478 -25.81 3.94 -2.72
N ASN A 479 -25.15 4.96 -3.29
CA ASN A 479 -25.78 6.23 -3.61
C ASN A 479 -26.91 6.12 -4.65
N LYS A 480 -26.93 5.06 -5.47
CA LYS A 480 -28.05 4.78 -6.40
C LYS A 480 -29.38 4.47 -5.71
N THR A 481 -29.36 4.08 -4.43
CA THR A 481 -30.57 3.81 -3.64
C THR A 481 -31.05 5.02 -2.85
N LEU A 482 -30.30 6.13 -2.89
CA LEU A 482 -30.55 7.35 -2.14
C LEU A 482 -31.01 8.49 -3.08
N PRO A 483 -31.67 9.54 -2.55
CA PRO A 483 -31.92 10.77 -3.31
C PRO A 483 -30.61 11.36 -3.84
N SER A 484 -30.60 11.88 -5.07
CA SER A 484 -29.39 12.37 -5.75
C SER A 484 -28.60 13.40 -4.92
N SER A 485 -29.29 14.31 -4.22
CA SER A 485 -28.65 15.31 -3.35
C SER A 485 -27.87 14.68 -2.19
N VAL A 486 -28.44 13.64 -1.56
CA VAL A 486 -27.81 12.88 -0.47
C VAL A 486 -26.63 12.07 -1.02
N GLY A 487 -26.80 11.43 -2.18
CA GLY A 487 -25.74 10.66 -2.84
C GLY A 487 -24.51 11.52 -3.18
N THR A 488 -24.72 12.71 -3.77
CA THR A 488 -23.64 13.66 -4.09
C THR A 488 -22.90 14.10 -2.82
N LYS A 489 -23.65 14.42 -1.74
CA LYS A 489 -23.05 14.80 -0.46
C LYS A 489 -22.24 13.66 0.18
N ASN A 490 -22.76 12.43 0.16
CA ASN A 490 -22.05 11.26 0.67
C ASN A 490 -20.75 11.00 -0.10
N MET A 491 -20.77 11.19 -1.43
CA MET A 491 -19.56 11.09 -2.24
C MET A 491 -18.54 12.15 -1.84
N ALA A 492 -18.97 13.41 -1.67
CA ALA A 492 -18.09 14.50 -1.25
C ALA A 492 -17.44 14.25 0.12
N ILE A 493 -18.19 13.73 1.09
CA ILE A 493 -17.67 13.39 2.44
C ILE A 493 -16.65 12.25 2.36
N HIS A 494 -16.94 11.23 1.55
CA HIS A 494 -16.00 10.13 1.33
C HIS A 494 -14.69 10.63 0.72
N THR A 495 -14.79 11.47 -0.32
CA THR A 495 -13.63 12.06 -0.98
C THR A 495 -12.87 13.01 -0.04
N SER A 496 -13.56 13.79 0.81
CA SER A 496 -12.89 14.65 1.80
C SER A 496 -12.16 13.84 2.87
N ALA A 497 -12.67 12.66 3.26
CA ALA A 497 -11.96 11.80 4.19
C ALA A 497 -10.64 11.28 3.60
N ILE A 498 -10.64 10.88 2.33
CA ILE A 498 -9.42 10.49 1.61
C ILE A 498 -8.46 11.68 1.55
N LEU A 499 -8.92 12.84 1.05
CA LEU A 499 -8.12 14.04 0.91
C LEU A 499 -7.57 14.56 2.24
N GLY A 500 -8.32 14.45 3.33
CA GLY A 500 -7.86 14.82 4.67
C GLY A 500 -6.65 14.01 5.12
N GLY A 501 -6.62 12.71 4.78
CA GLY A 501 -5.42 11.89 4.96
C GLY A 501 -4.23 12.36 4.11
N LEU A 502 -4.49 12.81 2.88
CA LEU A 502 -3.44 13.35 1.99
C LEU A 502 -2.85 14.66 2.51
N VAL A 503 -3.72 15.58 2.91
CA VAL A 503 -3.35 16.88 3.47
C VAL A 503 -2.56 16.69 4.75
N TRP A 504 -3.00 15.79 5.63
CA TRP A 504 -2.23 15.43 6.83
C TRP A 504 -0.83 14.92 6.47
N SER A 505 -0.72 13.96 5.55
CA SER A 505 0.58 13.43 5.12
C SER A 505 1.46 14.53 4.51
N MET A 506 0.89 15.44 3.74
CA MET A 506 1.60 16.59 3.18
C MET A 506 2.16 17.51 4.26
N PHE A 507 1.34 17.88 5.26
CA PHE A 507 1.79 18.73 6.35
C PHE A 507 2.81 18.03 7.25
N ALA A 508 2.54 16.79 7.68
CA ALA A 508 3.41 16.07 8.58
C ALA A 508 4.76 15.75 7.91
N LEU A 509 4.75 15.19 6.70
CA LEU A 509 5.96 14.66 6.05
C LEU A 509 6.56 15.58 5.01
N GLY A 510 5.73 16.25 4.21
CA GLY A 510 6.19 17.13 3.15
C GLY A 510 6.70 18.47 3.67
N ILE A 511 6.14 18.96 4.79
CA ILE A 511 6.43 20.30 5.32
C ILE A 511 7.09 20.23 6.71
N GLY A 512 6.46 19.57 7.67
CA GLY A 512 6.88 19.56 9.08
C GLY A 512 8.23 18.87 9.29
N MET A 513 8.39 17.64 8.78
CA MET A 513 9.64 16.89 8.94
C MET A 513 10.86 17.57 8.28
N PRO A 514 10.78 18.12 7.05
CA PRO A 514 11.89 18.86 6.44
C PRO A 514 12.28 20.10 7.25
N ILE A 515 11.31 20.89 7.72
CA ILE A 515 11.59 22.05 8.57
C ILE A 515 12.31 21.62 9.86
N LEU A 516 11.82 20.57 10.53
CA LEU A 516 12.46 20.05 11.74
C LEU A 516 13.89 19.58 11.48
N ASN A 517 14.13 18.85 10.38
CA ASN A 517 15.46 18.41 10.00
C ASN A 517 16.40 19.58 9.74
N ASN A 518 15.94 20.63 9.06
CA ASN A 518 16.75 21.80 8.76
C ASN A 518 17.16 22.52 10.05
N LEU A 519 16.22 22.67 11.00
CA LEU A 519 16.49 23.26 12.31
C LEU A 519 17.51 22.45 13.11
N MET A 520 17.38 21.12 13.16
CA MET A 520 18.33 20.25 13.85
C MET A 520 19.71 20.29 13.20
N THR A 521 19.77 20.25 11.87
CA THR A 521 21.02 20.30 11.10
C THR A 521 21.77 21.59 11.35
N ASN A 522 21.08 22.74 11.25
CA ASN A 522 21.69 24.04 11.46
C ASN A 522 22.21 24.18 12.90
N LYS A 523 21.40 23.79 13.90
CA LYS A 523 21.81 23.85 15.31
C LYS A 523 23.00 22.93 15.63
N ALA A 524 23.04 21.74 15.05
CA ALA A 524 24.18 20.82 15.21
C ALA A 524 25.44 21.39 14.54
N ARG A 525 25.30 21.93 13.32
CA ARG A 525 26.40 22.52 12.57
C ARG A 525 26.98 23.76 13.25
N GLU A 526 26.13 24.62 13.81
CA GLU A 526 26.57 25.78 14.62
C GLU A 526 27.41 25.35 15.82
N LYS A 527 27.02 24.28 16.53
CA LYS A 527 27.80 23.76 17.65
C LYS A 527 29.16 23.24 17.20
N GLN A 528 29.19 22.42 16.14
CA GLN A 528 30.44 21.91 15.57
C GLN A 528 31.38 23.04 15.14
N LEU A 529 30.86 24.11 14.54
CA LEU A 529 31.68 25.25 14.11
C LEU A 529 32.24 26.04 15.31
N LYS A 530 31.42 26.25 16.36
CA LYS A 530 31.84 26.89 17.61
C LYS A 530 32.92 26.08 18.35
N GLU A 531 32.73 24.77 18.45
CA GLU A 531 33.71 23.86 19.06
C GLU A 531 35.04 23.84 18.30
N ASN A 532 35.01 24.07 16.99
CA ASN A 532 36.20 24.16 16.14
C ASN A 532 36.74 25.60 15.97
N GLY A 533 36.26 26.57 16.76
CA GLY A 533 36.78 27.93 16.78
C GLY A 533 36.51 28.76 15.51
N ARG A 534 35.44 28.45 14.74
CA ARG A 534 35.07 29.17 13.51
C ARG A 534 33.68 29.82 13.63
N ASN A 535 33.57 31.10 13.24
CA ASN A 535 32.28 31.82 13.20
C ASN A 535 31.60 31.69 11.83
N MET A 536 30.27 31.55 11.81
CA MET A 536 29.48 31.78 10.60
C MET A 536 29.08 33.25 10.48
N ASN A 537 29.28 33.85 9.30
CA ASN A 537 28.39 34.90 8.83
C ASN A 537 27.22 34.22 8.11
N ILE A 538 26.13 33.96 8.85
CA ILE A 538 24.88 33.47 8.25
C ILE A 538 24.14 34.70 7.68
N PRO A 539 23.78 34.75 6.39
CA PRO A 539 22.81 35.73 5.92
C PRO A 539 21.48 35.43 6.60
N ASN A 540 20.90 36.43 7.29
CA ASN A 540 19.59 36.33 7.92
C ASN A 540 18.59 35.67 6.98
N ALA A 541 18.15 34.46 7.31
CA ALA A 541 16.98 33.89 6.68
C ALA A 541 15.80 34.79 7.04
N ASN A 542 15.25 35.48 6.03
CA ASN A 542 13.98 36.21 6.16
C ASN A 542 12.87 35.19 6.45
N ILE A 543 12.74 34.83 7.73
CA ILE A 543 11.56 34.17 8.26
C ILE A 543 10.49 35.26 8.35
N HIS A 544 9.54 35.27 7.42
CA HIS A 544 8.27 35.92 7.66
C HIS A 544 7.72 35.36 8.99
N LYS A 545 7.64 36.22 10.00
CA LYS A 545 6.97 35.95 11.28
C LYS A 545 5.48 35.71 11.01
N THR A 546 5.12 34.51 10.61
CA THR A 546 3.75 34.00 10.82
C THR A 546 3.76 33.25 12.13
N SER A 547 3.05 33.81 13.10
CA SER A 547 2.74 33.31 14.44
C SER A 547 2.82 31.78 14.56
N GLN A 548 3.81 31.31 15.31
CA GLN A 548 3.87 29.94 15.80
C GLN A 548 2.65 29.67 16.70
N PRO A 549 1.91 28.56 16.54
CA PRO A 549 1.12 28.04 17.64
C PRO A 549 2.09 27.45 18.67
N THR A 550 2.07 28.01 19.87
CA THR A 550 2.81 27.54 21.04
C THR A 550 2.38 26.11 21.38
N PHE A 551 3.12 25.12 20.88
CA PHE A 551 3.13 23.79 21.48
C PHE A 551 4.29 23.77 22.48
N VAL A 552 3.92 23.57 23.75
CA VAL A 552 4.78 23.58 24.95
C VAL A 552 6.13 22.90 24.69
N SER A 553 7.19 23.69 24.55
CA SER A 553 8.57 23.23 24.63
C SER A 553 9.15 23.70 25.97
N ASN A 554 9.07 22.86 27.00
CA ASN A 554 10.01 22.89 28.11
C ASN A 554 9.84 21.64 28.98
N SER A 555 10.68 20.63 28.73
CA SER A 555 11.55 20.01 29.73
C SER A 555 12.15 18.69 29.22
N SER A 556 13.44 18.50 29.49
CA SER A 556 14.16 17.21 29.61
C SER A 556 14.39 16.34 28.37
N ILE A 557 15.23 16.80 27.43
CA ILE A 557 16.10 15.89 26.66
C ILE A 557 17.34 15.58 27.49
N LYS A 558 17.17 14.67 28.45
CA LYS A 558 18.20 13.76 28.94
C LYS A 558 17.51 12.42 29.03
N ASN A 559 17.82 11.49 28.12
CA ASN A 559 17.98 10.05 28.40
C ASN A 559 17.91 9.19 27.12
N GLU A 560 19.03 8.51 26.82
CA GLU A 560 19.07 7.29 26.00
C GLU A 560 18.15 6.17 26.55
N LYS A 561 17.73 6.26 27.82
CA LYS A 561 16.74 5.35 28.43
C LYS A 561 15.33 5.46 27.83
N SER A 562 14.88 6.63 27.39
CA SER A 562 13.48 6.81 26.93
C SER A 562 13.15 6.01 25.66
N PHE A 563 14.12 5.88 24.75
CA PHE A 563 13.93 5.14 23.50
C PHE A 563 14.16 3.63 23.67
N SER A 564 15.11 3.23 24.54
CA SER A 564 15.25 1.84 25.01
C SER A 564 13.95 1.34 25.65
N ASP A 565 13.33 2.17 26.49
CA ASP A 565 12.09 1.82 27.18
C ASP A 565 10.88 1.79 26.22
N PHE A 566 10.88 2.64 25.19
CA PHE A 566 9.94 2.55 24.08
C PHE A 566 10.08 1.22 23.32
N ILE A 567 11.30 0.79 22.97
CA ILE A 567 11.56 -0.50 22.29
C ILE A 567 11.25 -1.70 23.18
N LYS A 568 11.56 -1.64 24.49
CA LYS A 568 11.19 -2.69 25.45
C LYS A 568 9.68 -2.86 25.60
N GLN A 569 8.89 -1.79 25.44
CA GLN A 569 7.43 -1.89 25.41
C GLN A 569 6.89 -2.61 24.17
N PHE A 570 7.65 -2.67 23.06
CA PHE A 570 7.31 -3.46 21.88
C PHE A 570 7.75 -4.94 21.94
N GLN A 571 8.58 -5.33 22.93
CA GLN A 571 9.06 -6.71 23.07
C GLN A 571 8.11 -7.65 23.84
N ILE A 572 6.90 -7.23 24.23
CA ILE A 572 5.92 -8.11 24.90
C ILE A 572 4.56 -8.12 24.19
N SER A 573 4.48 -8.89 23.10
CA SER A 573 3.30 -9.73 22.80
C SER A 573 3.54 -10.70 21.68
#